data_AF-A0A1F5K9L2-F1
#
_entry.id   AF-A0A1F5K9L2-F1
#
_cell.length_a   1.000
_cell.length_b   1.000
_cell.length_c   1.000
_cell.angle_alpha   90.00
_cell.angle_beta   90.00
_cell.angle_gamma   90.00
#
_symmetry.space_group_name_H-M   'P 1'
#
loop_
_entity.id
_entity.type
_entity.pdbx_description
1 polymer ?
#
loop_
_entity_poly.entity_id
_entity_poly.type
_entity_poly.pdbx_seq_one_letter_code
_entity_poly.pdbx_strand_id
1 'polypeptide(L)'
;MGAERSAYPGPLYYIQNGMVRWNTSSIPDSASITGATFTGFVTIKGDADNRSLTADWYTAWPIDTADYSATPQISAITGFDITSIVLNANNAFVLQNAATNVSKTDYTGLRFHISGGQPLGGNSVLMTTFDSGPSNRPTLSVSYTCP
;
A
#
# COMPACT_ATOMS: atom_id res chain seq x y z
N MET A 1 5.81 -2.55 8.01
CA MET A 1 5.56 -2.76 6.55
C MET A 1 5.53 -1.41 5.86
N GLY A 2 6.01 -1.28 4.62
CA GLY A 2 6.02 0.04 3.97
C GLY A 2 6.92 0.09 2.73
N ALA A 3 6.90 1.24 2.06
CA ALA A 3 7.70 1.48 0.86
C ALA A 3 8.75 2.54 1.10
N GLU A 4 9.88 2.41 0.41
CA GLU A 4 10.99 3.35 0.52
C GLU A 4 11.76 3.48 -0.80
N ARG A 5 12.24 4.70 -1.07
CA ARG A 5 13.29 5.02 -2.02
C ARG A 5 14.26 5.97 -1.35
N SER A 6 15.48 5.51 -1.09
CA SER A 6 16.47 6.31 -0.38
C SER A 6 17.86 6.19 -1.01
N ALA A 7 18.57 7.31 -1.03
CA ALA A 7 19.93 7.42 -1.52
C ALA A 7 20.94 7.08 -0.41
N TYR A 8 22.00 6.36 -0.77
CA TYR A 8 23.18 6.16 0.07
C TYR A 8 24.30 7.13 -0.35
N PRO A 9 25.34 7.32 0.48
CA PRO A 9 26.54 8.04 0.04
C PRO A 9 27.11 7.45 -1.26
N GLY A 10 27.39 8.30 -2.24
CA GLY A 10 27.84 7.89 -3.58
C GLY A 10 26.68 7.66 -4.57
N PRO A 11 26.86 6.86 -5.64
CA PRO A 11 25.83 6.67 -6.69
C PRO A 11 24.79 5.59 -6.33
N LEU A 12 24.79 5.09 -5.09
CA LEU A 12 23.97 3.97 -4.68
C LEU A 12 22.63 4.43 -4.12
N TYR A 13 21.58 3.68 -4.40
CA TYR A 13 20.27 3.86 -3.79
C TYR A 13 19.59 2.50 -3.63
N TYR A 14 18.57 2.43 -2.79
CA TYR A 14 17.74 1.25 -2.65
C TYR A 14 16.25 1.58 -2.82
N ILE A 15 15.50 0.54 -3.16
CA ILE A 15 14.04 0.57 -3.28
C ILE A 15 13.49 -0.57 -2.44
N GLN A 16 12.51 -0.28 -1.59
CA GLN A 16 11.75 -1.26 -0.84
C GLN A 16 10.28 -1.19 -1.25
N ASN A 17 9.70 -2.35 -1.59
CA ASN A 17 8.25 -2.48 -1.75
C ASN A 17 7.64 -3.05 -0.47
N GLY A 18 6.50 -2.50 -0.05
CA GLY A 18 5.74 -3.03 1.08
C GLY A 18 4.59 -3.89 0.60
N MET A 19 4.30 -5.03 1.23
CA MET A 19 3.21 -5.92 0.80
C MET A 19 2.28 -6.27 1.94
N VAL A 20 0.99 -6.37 1.63
CA VAL A 20 -0.08 -6.72 2.57
C VAL A 20 -1.19 -7.50 1.90
N ARG A 21 -1.91 -8.29 2.70
CA ARG A 21 -3.13 -8.97 2.29
C ARG A 21 -4.12 -9.12 3.43
N TRP A 22 -5.41 -9.19 3.07
CA TRP A 22 -6.53 -9.46 3.97
C TRP A 22 -7.39 -10.55 3.38
N ASN A 23 -7.91 -11.44 4.22
CA ASN A 23 -8.90 -12.41 3.77
C ASN A 23 -10.22 -11.67 3.54
N THR A 24 -10.67 -11.61 2.28
CA THR A 24 -11.93 -10.98 1.88
C THR A 24 -12.96 -12.00 1.40
N SER A 25 -12.71 -13.30 1.61
CA SER A 25 -13.58 -14.41 1.21
C SER A 25 -14.94 -14.45 1.92
N SER A 26 -15.16 -13.58 2.89
CA SER A 26 -16.44 -13.42 3.58
C SER A 26 -17.42 -12.52 2.83
N ILE A 27 -16.98 -11.83 1.78
CA ILE A 27 -17.86 -11.01 0.94
C ILE A 27 -18.71 -11.95 0.08
N PRO A 28 -20.04 -11.80 0.02
CA PRO A 28 -20.89 -12.65 -0.81
C PRO A 28 -20.47 -12.63 -2.28
N ASP A 29 -20.45 -13.77 -2.95
CA ASP A 29 -20.07 -13.88 -4.38
C ASP A 29 -20.95 -13.03 -5.30
N SER A 30 -22.21 -12.81 -4.93
CA SER A 30 -23.14 -11.97 -5.69
C SER A 30 -23.02 -10.47 -5.40
N ALA A 31 -22.18 -10.07 -4.44
CA ALA A 31 -22.00 -8.67 -4.08
C ALA A 31 -21.32 -7.87 -5.20
N SER A 32 -21.78 -6.63 -5.37
CA SER A 32 -21.15 -5.62 -6.22
C SER A 32 -20.30 -4.71 -5.35
N ILE A 33 -18.98 -4.72 -5.56
CA ILE A 33 -18.04 -3.87 -4.84
C ILE A 33 -18.16 -2.43 -5.34
N THR A 34 -18.40 -1.49 -4.41
CA THR A 34 -18.59 -0.07 -4.70
C THR A 34 -17.40 0.80 -4.28
N GLY A 35 -16.52 0.28 -3.43
CA GLY A 35 -15.29 0.98 -3.04
C GLY A 35 -14.44 0.19 -2.06
N ALA A 36 -13.19 0.62 -1.91
CA ALA A 36 -12.31 0.11 -0.87
C ALA A 36 -11.40 1.21 -0.33
N THR A 37 -11.11 1.15 0.96
CA THR A 37 -10.20 2.06 1.66
C THR A 37 -9.21 1.26 2.48
N PHE A 38 -7.93 1.49 2.25
CA PHE A 38 -6.86 0.99 3.11
C PHE A 38 -6.61 2.00 4.24
N THR A 39 -6.55 1.53 5.48
CA THR A 39 -6.11 2.35 6.62
C THR A 39 -4.84 1.76 7.22
N GLY A 40 -3.80 2.59 7.37
CA GLY A 40 -2.53 2.19 7.98
C GLY A 40 -2.05 3.22 9.00
N PHE A 41 -1.53 2.75 10.13
CA PHE A 41 -0.88 3.61 11.12
C PHE A 41 0.56 3.88 10.70
N VAL A 42 0.90 5.14 10.41
CA VAL A 42 2.22 5.51 9.87
C VAL A 42 3.17 5.84 11.02
N THR A 43 4.27 5.09 11.11
CA THR A 43 5.30 5.23 12.15
C THR A 43 6.55 5.97 11.68
N ILE A 44 6.83 5.96 10.38
CA ILE A 44 7.94 6.71 9.77
C ILE A 44 7.44 7.33 8.47
N LYS A 45 7.78 8.60 8.24
CA LYS A 45 7.67 9.25 6.94
C LYS A 45 8.94 10.03 6.62
N GLY A 46 9.37 9.97 5.37
CA GLY A 46 10.42 10.81 4.80
C GLY A 46 10.01 11.27 3.41
N ASP A 47 10.28 12.53 3.07
CA ASP A 47 9.81 13.15 1.83
C ASP A 47 10.85 14.13 1.27
N ALA A 48 12.09 13.67 1.15
CA ALA A 48 13.18 14.53 0.68
C ALA A 48 13.01 15.04 -0.76
N ASP A 49 12.32 14.27 -1.61
CA ASP A 49 12.16 14.56 -3.04
C ASP A 49 10.71 14.89 -3.42
N ASN A 50 9.85 15.25 -2.47
CA ASN A 50 8.43 15.59 -2.68
C ASN A 50 7.70 14.48 -3.49
N ARG A 51 7.74 13.26 -2.96
CA ARG A 51 7.25 12.03 -3.59
C ARG A 51 5.86 11.68 -3.06
N SER A 52 5.28 10.67 -3.71
CA SER A 52 3.98 10.13 -3.35
C SER A 52 4.09 8.65 -3.02
N LEU A 53 3.28 8.21 -2.05
CA LEU A 53 2.96 6.80 -1.87
C LEU A 53 2.07 6.34 -3.02
N THR A 54 2.45 5.25 -3.69
CA THR A 54 1.62 4.59 -4.70
C THR A 54 1.42 3.13 -4.34
N ALA A 55 0.48 2.46 -4.99
CA ALA A 55 0.24 1.04 -4.78
C ALA A 55 -0.39 0.38 -6.00
N ASP A 56 -0.14 -0.92 -6.14
CA ASP A 56 -0.88 -1.80 -7.03
C ASP A 56 -1.59 -2.92 -6.28
N TRP A 57 -2.69 -3.38 -6.87
CA TRP A 57 -3.35 -4.62 -6.47
C TRP A 57 -2.43 -5.81 -6.72
N TYR A 58 -2.27 -6.66 -5.71
CA TYR A 58 -1.31 -7.75 -5.74
C TYR A 58 -1.82 -9.00 -5.03
N THR A 59 -1.76 -10.15 -5.70
CA THR A 59 -2.34 -11.41 -5.20
C THR A 59 -1.41 -12.62 -5.29
N ALA A 60 -0.25 -12.50 -5.94
CA ALA A 60 0.63 -13.63 -6.21
C ALA A 60 1.40 -14.06 -4.95
N TRP A 61 0.84 -14.95 -4.13
CA TRP A 61 1.48 -15.50 -2.92
C TRP A 61 1.81 -17.00 -3.05
N PRO A 62 2.89 -17.51 -2.41
CA PRO A 62 3.80 -16.83 -1.47
C PRO A 62 4.70 -15.78 -2.12
N ILE A 63 5.19 -14.82 -1.32
CA ILE A 63 6.10 -13.77 -1.80
C ILE A 63 7.47 -14.38 -2.12
N ASP A 64 8.03 -14.03 -3.27
CA ASP A 64 9.42 -14.28 -3.63
C ASP A 64 10.09 -13.05 -4.27
N THR A 65 11.30 -13.24 -4.79
CA THR A 65 12.10 -12.16 -5.38
C THR A 65 11.55 -11.63 -6.70
N ALA A 66 10.76 -12.40 -7.45
CA ALA A 66 10.14 -11.96 -8.70
C ALA A 66 9.03 -10.92 -8.46
N ASP A 67 8.52 -10.83 -7.23
CA ASP A 67 7.50 -9.87 -6.85
C ASP A 67 8.05 -8.45 -6.60
N TYR A 68 9.37 -8.30 -6.56
CA TYR A 68 10.01 -7.00 -6.48
C TYR A 68 9.75 -6.16 -7.74
N SER A 69 9.51 -4.86 -7.56
CA SER A 69 9.42 -3.91 -8.69
C SER A 69 10.14 -2.61 -8.38
N ALA A 70 11.16 -2.32 -9.20
CA ALA A 70 11.85 -1.04 -9.20
C ALA A 70 11.01 0.10 -9.81
N THR A 71 9.99 -0.23 -10.61
CA THR A 71 9.08 0.75 -11.21
C THR A 71 7.84 0.88 -10.31
N PRO A 72 7.52 2.09 -9.82
CA PRO A 72 6.32 2.29 -9.01
C PRO A 72 5.07 1.96 -9.83
N GLN A 73 4.17 1.19 -9.24
CA GLN A 73 2.88 0.86 -9.85
C GLN A 73 1.76 1.66 -9.19
N ILE A 74 0.66 1.84 -9.92
CA ILE A 74 -0.37 2.84 -9.61
C ILE A 74 -1.82 2.33 -9.71
N SER A 75 -2.03 1.02 -9.82
CA SER A 75 -3.38 0.47 -10.08
C SER A 75 -4.34 0.57 -8.89
N ALA A 76 -3.84 0.71 -7.66
CA ALA A 76 -4.63 0.86 -6.44
C ALA A 76 -4.53 2.25 -5.81
N ILE A 77 -3.33 2.83 -5.75
CA ILE A 77 -3.10 4.22 -5.33
C ILE A 77 -2.26 4.90 -6.41
N THR A 78 -2.83 5.92 -7.06
CA THR A 78 -2.16 6.62 -8.17
C THR A 78 -1.07 7.58 -7.71
N GLY A 79 -1.22 8.11 -6.51
CA GLY A 79 -0.26 8.98 -5.84
C GLY A 79 -0.91 9.70 -4.68
N PHE A 80 -0.48 9.38 -3.46
CA PHE A 80 -0.80 10.12 -2.26
C PHE A 80 0.45 10.86 -1.79
N ASP A 81 0.40 12.18 -1.78
CA ASP A 81 1.53 13.02 -1.38
C ASP A 81 2.01 12.69 0.06
N ILE A 82 3.30 12.36 0.21
CA ILE A 82 3.86 11.94 1.49
C ILE A 82 3.86 13.10 2.50
N THR A 83 3.99 14.34 2.04
CA THR A 83 3.89 15.52 2.90
C THR A 83 2.55 15.55 3.65
N SER A 84 1.46 15.13 2.99
CA SER A 84 0.11 15.10 3.55
C SER A 84 -0.16 13.96 4.54
N ILE A 85 0.75 12.97 4.65
CA ILE A 85 0.61 11.85 5.59
C ILE A 85 0.87 12.33 7.03
N VAL A 86 -0.04 12.01 7.94
CA VAL A 86 0.09 12.33 9.37
C VAL A 86 0.91 11.25 10.06
N LEU A 87 2.03 11.63 10.69
CA LEU A 87 2.89 10.72 11.44
C LEU A 87 2.25 10.33 12.78
N ASN A 88 2.49 9.11 13.26
CA ASN A 88 1.93 8.55 14.49
C ASN A 88 0.39 8.56 14.51
N ALA A 89 -0.21 8.34 13.35
CA ALA A 89 -1.65 8.33 13.17
C ALA A 89 -2.09 7.33 12.10
N ASN A 90 -3.36 6.94 12.18
CA ASN A 90 -4.03 6.21 11.11
C ASN A 90 -4.29 7.16 9.93
N ASN A 91 -3.82 6.76 8.75
CA ASN A 91 -4.07 7.45 7.50
C ASN A 91 -4.94 6.56 6.62
N ALA A 92 -5.98 7.15 6.02
CA ALA A 92 -6.91 6.46 5.13
C ALA A 92 -6.58 6.78 3.66
N PHE A 93 -6.45 5.73 2.86
CA PHE A 93 -6.10 5.79 1.45
C PHE A 93 -7.23 5.14 0.65
N VAL A 94 -7.95 5.96 -0.13
CA VAL A 94 -9.00 5.46 -1.02
C VAL A 94 -8.36 4.71 -2.18
N LEU A 95 -8.80 3.48 -2.40
CA LEU A 95 -8.24 2.59 -3.41
C LEU A 95 -9.04 2.68 -4.72
N GLN A 96 -8.30 2.89 -5.81
CA GLN A 96 -8.84 2.91 -7.16
C GLN A 96 -9.07 1.49 -7.68
N ASN A 97 -9.98 1.34 -8.64
CA ASN A 97 -10.25 0.06 -9.32
C ASN A 97 -10.67 -1.10 -8.38
N ALA A 98 -11.24 -0.79 -7.20
CA ALA A 98 -11.64 -1.79 -6.22
C ALA A 98 -12.65 -2.81 -6.78
N ALA A 99 -13.57 -2.37 -7.64
CA ALA A 99 -14.62 -3.22 -8.22
C ALA A 99 -14.08 -4.45 -8.97
N THR A 100 -12.90 -4.32 -9.58
CA THR A 100 -12.29 -5.37 -10.40
C THR A 100 -11.26 -6.19 -9.60
N ASN A 101 -10.71 -5.65 -8.51
CA ASN A 101 -9.51 -6.20 -7.88
C ASN A 101 -9.74 -6.74 -6.46
N VAL A 102 -10.83 -6.37 -5.79
CA VAL A 102 -11.18 -6.99 -4.51
C VAL A 102 -11.67 -8.41 -4.77
N SER A 103 -10.98 -9.39 -4.17
CA SER A 103 -11.36 -10.80 -4.26
C SER A 103 -12.53 -11.10 -3.32
N LYS A 104 -13.55 -11.80 -3.84
CA LYS A 104 -14.70 -12.28 -3.04
C LYS A 104 -14.53 -13.73 -2.57
N THR A 105 -13.55 -14.44 -3.13
CA THR A 105 -13.33 -15.87 -2.89
C THR A 105 -12.01 -16.17 -2.18
N ASP A 106 -11.11 -15.18 -2.13
CA ASP A 106 -9.75 -15.35 -1.61
C ASP A 106 -9.24 -14.03 -0.98
N TYR A 107 -7.95 -13.95 -0.69
CA TYR A 107 -7.29 -12.76 -0.19
C TYR A 107 -7.26 -11.63 -1.21
N THR A 108 -7.46 -10.41 -0.72
CA THR A 108 -7.15 -9.17 -1.45
C THR A 108 -5.84 -8.61 -0.92
N GLY A 109 -4.92 -8.21 -1.81
CA GLY A 109 -3.62 -7.69 -1.42
C GLY A 109 -3.20 -6.44 -2.17
N LEU A 110 -2.23 -5.74 -1.59
CA LEU A 110 -1.62 -4.53 -2.11
C LEU A 110 -0.10 -4.63 -2.04
N ARG A 111 0.57 -4.03 -3.02
CA ARG A 111 2.00 -3.77 -3.02
C ARG A 111 2.23 -2.26 -3.12
N PHE A 112 2.91 -1.69 -2.13
CA PHE A 112 3.20 -0.27 -1.99
C PHE A 112 4.55 0.09 -2.61
N HIS A 113 4.62 1.31 -3.12
CA HIS A 113 5.81 1.92 -3.71
C HIS A 113 5.90 3.39 -3.31
N ILE A 114 7.08 3.97 -3.51
CA ILE A 114 7.27 5.41 -3.58
C ILE A 114 7.40 5.80 -5.05
N SER A 115 6.81 6.92 -5.46
CA SER A 115 6.82 7.40 -6.84
C SER A 115 8.23 7.79 -7.33
N GLY A 116 8.36 7.95 -8.66
CA GLY A 116 9.55 8.47 -9.34
C GLY A 116 10.72 7.47 -9.48
N GLY A 117 11.85 7.98 -9.98
CA GLY A 117 13.06 7.21 -10.29
C GLY A 117 14.07 7.16 -9.12
N GLN A 118 15.35 7.28 -9.45
CA GLN A 118 16.44 7.39 -8.47
C GLN A 118 16.14 8.54 -7.48
N PRO A 119 16.26 8.31 -6.16
CA PRO A 119 16.07 9.34 -5.15
C PRO A 119 17.29 10.26 -5.02
N LEU A 120 17.08 11.51 -4.59
CA LEU A 120 18.14 12.43 -4.16
C LEU A 120 18.27 12.43 -2.62
N GLY A 121 17.23 12.01 -1.90
CA GLY A 121 17.24 11.80 -0.45
C GLY A 121 16.29 10.69 0.02
N GLY A 122 16.06 10.60 1.33
CA GLY A 122 15.20 9.56 1.91
C GLY A 122 13.72 9.84 1.69
N ASN A 123 13.03 8.98 0.93
CA ASN A 123 11.58 9.02 0.76
C ASN A 123 11.00 7.70 1.27
N SER A 124 10.22 7.75 2.35
CA SER A 124 9.77 6.54 3.04
C SER A 124 8.38 6.73 3.61
N VAL A 125 7.61 5.64 3.62
CA VAL A 125 6.38 5.52 4.39
C VAL A 125 6.38 4.14 5.02
N LEU A 126 6.61 4.06 6.33
CA LEU A 126 6.47 2.82 7.08
C LEU A 126 5.24 2.88 7.98
N MET A 127 4.53 1.77 7.94
CA MET A 127 3.30 1.50 8.65
C MET A 127 3.49 0.30 9.58
N THR A 128 2.67 0.26 10.62
CA THR A 128 2.51 -0.88 11.52
C THR A 128 2.15 -2.16 10.78
N THR A 129 2.37 -3.31 11.43
CA THR A 129 2.04 -4.64 10.89
C THR A 129 0.80 -5.21 11.56
N PHE A 130 0.38 -6.40 11.12
CA PHE A 130 -0.72 -7.14 11.75
C PHE A 130 -0.53 -7.31 13.27
N ASP A 131 0.71 -7.50 13.72
CA ASP A 131 1.06 -7.78 15.11
C ASP A 131 1.11 -6.54 16.01
N SER A 132 0.89 -5.34 15.46
CA SER A 132 0.95 -4.07 16.21
C SER A 132 -0.27 -3.81 17.12
N GLY A 133 -1.17 -4.79 17.26
CA GLY A 133 -2.38 -4.69 18.08
C GLY A 133 -3.59 -4.08 17.36
N PRO A 134 -4.81 -4.22 17.92
CA PRO A 134 -6.05 -3.95 17.21
C PRO A 134 -6.26 -2.48 16.81
N SER A 135 -5.76 -1.51 17.58
CA SER A 135 -5.95 -0.08 17.32
C SER A 135 -5.08 0.47 16.18
N ASN A 136 -3.94 -0.18 15.92
CA ASN A 136 -2.95 0.28 14.96
C ASN A 136 -2.73 -0.72 13.82
N ARG A 137 -3.44 -1.85 13.80
CA ARG A 137 -3.31 -2.85 12.74
C ARG A 137 -3.81 -2.29 11.41
N PRO A 138 -3.09 -2.54 10.29
CA PRO A 138 -3.57 -2.17 8.96
C PRO A 138 -4.89 -2.85 8.61
N THR A 139 -5.87 -2.09 8.12
CA THR A 139 -7.20 -2.58 7.76
C THR A 139 -7.56 -2.27 6.31
N LEU A 140 -8.37 -3.15 5.73
CA LEU A 140 -9.03 -2.93 4.46
C LEU A 140 -10.55 -2.86 4.71
N SER A 141 -11.14 -1.70 4.47
CA SER A 141 -12.59 -1.52 4.50
C SER A 141 -13.13 -1.62 3.08
N VAL A 142 -14.06 -2.54 2.85
CA VAL A 142 -14.68 -2.75 1.55
C VAL A 142 -16.16 -2.40 1.63
N SER A 143 -16.62 -1.54 0.73
CA SER A 143 -18.04 -1.21 0.55
C SER A 143 -18.61 -2.00 -0.61
N TYR A 144 -19.79 -2.58 -0.42
CA TYR A 144 -20.48 -3.37 -1.44
C TYR A 144 -21.99 -3.36 -1.23
N THR A 145 -22.74 -3.71 -2.27
CA THR A 145 -24.19 -3.97 -2.21
C THR A 145 -24.46 -5.44 -2.48
N CYS A 146 -25.39 -6.03 -1.73
CA CYS A 146 -25.97 -7.32 -2.07
C CYS A 146 -27.15 -7.11 -3.05
N PRO A 147 -27.43 -8.09 -3.93
CA PRO A 147 -28.68 -8.13 -4.68
C PRO A 147 -29.91 -8.14 -3.77
#